data_AF-I3JL19-F1
#
_entry.id   AF-I3JL19-F1
#
_cell.length_a   1.000
_cell.length_b   1.000
_cell.length_c   1.000
_cell.angle_alpha   90.00
_cell.angle_beta   90.00
_cell.angle_gamma   90.00
#
_symmetry.space_group_name_H-M   'P 1'
#
loop_
_entity.id
_entity.type
_entity.pdbx_description
1 polymer ?
#
loop_
_entity_poly.entity_id
_entity_poly.type
_entity_poly.pdbx_seq_one_letter_code
_entity_poly.pdbx_strand_id
1 'polypeptide(L)'
;IVGLVWTLCTTLTLAQFPRECVTPEGLQSGQCCPSPTGVAGDECGSSTGRGQCVTIEADSRRHGPQYPYAGRDDRERWPLRFFNRTCRCNGNFTGYNCGRCRHGLTGPNCDQRISVVRRNIMQMSTAEKQAFVNALDQAKRTVHPDLVICTRRYQELFGPDGNTPQFENITIYNYFVWSHYYSVSKTYLGPGQTSFGGVDFSHEGPGFVTWHRFHLLQLERDMQDMLGNPTFALPYWNFAIGGSECDICTDDLLGARSTFDMSSISPNSVFSQWRVICESVDDYDTLGTICNSTESSPIRRNPAGNVARPMVQRLPEPKDVLDCLEINTFDTPPYYSTSSESFRNTIEGYSAPQGMYDPVIRSLHNLAHLFLNGTGGQTHLSPNDPIFVLLHTFTDAIFDEWLRRHQPGDTVYPDENAPIGHNRRFNMVPFWPPVTNAEMFVPAPENLGYSYEVQWPARTFTLSEIISVAVIAAVLVVVVVGIIIACAMRSHSYNSAEALEPLLAETYRRYSEEDRRLDKSQSVV
;
A
#
# COMPACT_ATOMS: atom_id res chain seq x y z
N ILE A 1 -49.43 -23.67 33.82
CA ILE A 1 -48.89 -22.35 33.38
C ILE A 1 -47.39 -22.44 33.48
N VAL A 2 -46.70 -22.62 32.35
CA VAL A 2 -45.23 -22.58 32.25
C VAL A 2 -44.94 -21.79 30.97
N GLY A 3 -44.42 -20.57 31.12
CA GLY A 3 -44.11 -19.71 29.99
C GLY A 3 -42.71 -20.03 29.45
N LEU A 4 -42.60 -20.38 28.18
CA LEU A 4 -41.32 -20.33 27.48
C LEU A 4 -40.96 -18.86 27.24
N VAL A 5 -39.85 -18.41 27.84
CA VAL A 5 -39.20 -17.16 27.43
C VAL A 5 -38.43 -17.44 26.14
N TRP A 6 -38.97 -16.99 25.01
CA TRP A 6 -38.20 -16.88 23.77
C TRP A 6 -37.27 -15.68 23.88
N THR A 7 -35.98 -15.92 24.15
CA THR A 7 -34.94 -14.94 23.84
C THR A 7 -34.83 -14.83 22.33
N LEU A 8 -35.42 -13.77 21.76
CA LEU A 8 -35.09 -13.37 20.39
C LEU A 8 -33.62 -12.93 20.34
N CYS A 9 -32.75 -13.82 19.87
CA CYS A 9 -31.47 -13.41 19.32
C CYS A 9 -31.74 -12.62 18.04
N THR A 10 -31.85 -11.30 18.16
CA THR A 10 -31.82 -10.39 17.01
C THR A 10 -30.43 -10.48 16.38
N THR A 11 -30.31 -11.30 15.33
CA THR A 11 -29.11 -11.40 14.51
C THR A 11 -28.89 -10.08 13.80
N LEU A 12 -27.90 -9.33 14.26
CA LEU A 12 -27.58 -8.02 13.72
C LEU A 12 -26.75 -8.16 12.41
N THR A 13 -27.14 -7.48 11.33
CA THR A 13 -26.50 -7.51 9.99
C THR A 13 -26.11 -6.09 9.53
N LEU A 14 -24.79 -5.77 9.39
CA LEU A 14 -24.03 -4.46 9.40
C LEU A 14 -23.34 -4.15 8.05
N ALA A 15 -23.13 -2.86 7.69
CA ALA A 15 -23.00 -2.28 6.35
C ALA A 15 -21.67 -1.52 6.01
N GLN A 16 -21.34 -1.20 4.74
CA GLN A 16 -20.08 -0.57 4.21
C GLN A 16 -19.80 0.75 4.93
N PHE A 17 -20.87 1.48 5.17
CA PHE A 17 -21.06 2.23 6.40
C PHE A 17 -21.92 1.36 7.33
N PRO A 18 -21.56 1.10 8.59
CA PRO A 18 -22.26 0.20 9.53
C PRO A 18 -23.84 0.14 9.46
N ARG A 19 -24.55 -0.98 9.73
CA ARG A 19 -26.07 -1.06 9.85
C ARG A 19 -26.64 -0.01 10.76
N GLU A 20 -25.92 0.17 11.86
CA GLU A 20 -26.27 1.07 12.92
C GLU A 20 -26.27 2.52 12.39
N CYS A 21 -25.66 2.75 11.23
CA CYS A 21 -25.62 4.00 10.50
C CYS A 21 -26.49 4.04 9.23
N VAL A 22 -26.78 2.91 8.55
CA VAL A 22 -27.57 2.89 7.29
C VAL A 22 -29.07 2.67 7.49
N THR A 23 -29.60 3.00 8.67
CA THR A 23 -31.05 3.17 8.85
C THR A 23 -31.51 4.49 8.20
N PRO A 24 -32.82 4.69 7.95
CA PRO A 24 -33.34 5.97 7.47
C PRO A 24 -32.90 7.15 8.36
N GLU A 25 -32.95 6.99 9.67
CA GLU A 25 -32.56 8.01 10.66
C GLU A 25 -31.06 8.27 10.65
N GLY A 26 -30.24 7.22 10.58
CA GLY A 26 -28.78 7.31 10.51
C GLY A 26 -28.33 8.10 9.28
N LEU A 27 -28.85 7.74 8.11
CA LEU A 27 -28.57 8.43 6.84
C LEU A 27 -29.08 9.88 6.85
N GLN A 28 -30.31 10.14 7.31
CA GLN A 28 -30.86 11.50 7.40
C GLN A 28 -30.10 12.40 8.38
N SER A 29 -29.56 11.83 9.46
CA SER A 29 -28.75 12.58 10.43
C SER A 29 -27.36 12.96 9.90
N GLY A 30 -26.85 12.23 8.90
CA GLY A 30 -25.46 12.34 8.42
C GLY A 30 -24.42 11.91 9.46
N GLN A 31 -24.81 11.24 10.56
CA GLN A 31 -23.92 10.80 11.63
C GLN A 31 -23.82 9.27 11.68
N CYS A 32 -22.59 8.75 11.57
CA CYS A 32 -22.28 7.35 11.83
C CYS A 32 -21.33 7.23 13.03
N CYS A 33 -21.90 7.18 14.23
CA CYS A 33 -21.13 7.14 15.50
C CYS A 33 -21.65 6.11 16.50
N PRO A 34 -21.72 4.81 16.15
CA PRO A 34 -22.23 3.76 17.04
C PRO A 34 -21.37 3.54 18.29
N SER A 35 -21.94 2.90 19.31
CA SER A 35 -21.25 2.53 20.56
C SER A 35 -20.59 1.14 20.45
N PRO A 36 -19.36 0.93 20.98
CA PRO A 36 -18.77 -0.40 21.16
C PRO A 36 -19.62 -1.38 21.96
N THR A 37 -20.47 -0.87 22.86
CA THR A 37 -21.22 -1.65 23.84
C THR A 37 -22.73 -1.68 23.55
N GLY A 38 -23.19 -0.99 22.50
CA GLY A 38 -24.60 -0.80 22.19
C GLY A 38 -25.35 0.10 23.20
N VAL A 39 -24.63 0.77 24.11
CA VAL A 39 -25.23 1.64 25.12
C VAL A 39 -25.50 3.03 24.53
N ALA A 40 -26.72 3.53 24.73
CA ALA A 40 -27.10 4.89 24.33
C ALA A 40 -26.31 5.95 25.12
N GLY A 41 -25.74 6.94 24.43
CA GLY A 41 -24.87 7.95 25.04
C GLY A 41 -23.41 7.49 25.25
N ASP A 42 -23.01 6.36 24.68
CA ASP A 42 -21.61 5.89 24.59
C ASP A 42 -21.12 5.90 23.13
N GLU A 43 -21.47 6.93 22.35
CA GLU A 43 -21.03 7.07 20.97
C GLU A 43 -19.51 6.98 20.90
N CYS A 44 -19.00 6.10 20.03
CA CYS A 44 -17.57 5.88 19.83
C CYS A 44 -16.79 5.42 21.07
N GLY A 45 -17.47 4.90 22.11
CA GLY A 45 -16.84 4.50 23.36
C GLY A 45 -16.40 5.68 24.22
N SER A 46 -17.09 6.81 24.11
CA SER A 46 -16.74 8.06 24.81
C SER A 46 -16.79 7.92 26.34
N SER A 47 -17.68 7.10 26.90
CA SER A 47 -17.75 6.86 28.35
C SER A 47 -16.52 6.12 28.90
N THR A 48 -15.85 5.34 28.05
CA THR A 48 -14.63 4.59 28.37
C THR A 48 -13.37 5.24 27.80
N GLY A 49 -13.48 6.44 27.21
CA GLY A 49 -12.37 7.18 26.63
C GLY A 49 -11.78 6.58 25.35
N ARG A 50 -12.45 5.61 24.70
CA ARG A 50 -11.94 4.94 23.49
C ARG A 50 -11.97 5.82 22.25
N GLY A 51 -12.88 6.78 22.20
CA GLY A 51 -13.05 7.69 21.07
C GLY A 51 -14.15 8.72 21.31
N GLN A 52 -14.49 9.46 20.26
CA GLN A 52 -15.53 10.48 20.27
C GLN A 52 -16.10 10.69 18.86
N CYS A 53 -17.36 11.09 18.79
CA CYS A 53 -18.03 11.42 17.53
C CYS A 53 -17.63 12.83 17.06
N VAL A 54 -16.96 12.92 15.91
CA VAL A 54 -16.41 14.17 15.36
C VAL A 54 -16.93 14.45 13.96
N THR A 55 -16.82 15.70 13.52
CA THR A 55 -17.01 16.06 12.10
C THR A 55 -15.90 15.45 11.25
N ILE A 56 -16.26 14.93 10.08
CA ILE A 56 -15.32 14.31 9.15
C ILE A 56 -14.51 15.40 8.42
N GLU A 57 -13.20 15.24 8.44
CA GLU A 57 -12.27 15.98 7.60
C GLU A 57 -12.12 15.22 6.27
N ALA A 58 -12.47 15.86 5.16
CA ALA A 58 -12.28 15.31 3.82
C ALA A 58 -11.63 16.36 2.92
N ASP A 59 -10.66 15.93 2.12
CA ASP A 59 -9.85 16.84 1.30
C ASP A 59 -10.73 17.76 0.44
N SER A 60 -10.33 19.03 0.42
CA SER A 60 -10.98 20.12 -0.31
C SER A 60 -10.03 20.78 -1.30
N ARG A 61 -8.80 20.26 -1.44
CA ARG A 61 -7.86 20.70 -2.45
C ARG A 61 -8.32 20.28 -3.83
N ARG A 62 -7.80 20.97 -4.83
CA ARG A 62 -8.01 20.62 -6.24
C ARG A 62 -7.41 19.26 -6.56
N HIS A 63 -8.17 18.44 -7.28
CA HIS A 63 -7.64 17.34 -8.06
C HIS A 63 -7.17 17.85 -9.43
N GLY A 64 -6.49 17.00 -10.19
CA GLY A 64 -6.05 17.29 -11.54
C GLY A 64 -7.21 17.44 -12.54
N PRO A 65 -6.93 17.94 -13.76
CA PRO A 65 -7.94 18.25 -14.78
C PRO A 65 -8.60 17.03 -15.43
N GLN A 66 -8.18 15.80 -15.08
CA GLN A 66 -8.70 14.55 -15.64
C GLN A 66 -10.21 14.37 -15.39
N TYR A 67 -10.72 14.89 -14.26
CA TYR A 67 -12.13 14.76 -13.86
C TYR A 67 -12.89 16.09 -13.99
N PRO A 68 -13.75 16.28 -15.01
CA PRO A 68 -14.46 17.55 -15.24
C PRO A 68 -15.87 17.60 -14.63
N TYR A 69 -16.34 16.54 -13.96
CA TYR A 69 -17.76 16.36 -13.58
C TYR A 69 -18.05 16.63 -12.10
N ALA A 70 -17.49 17.70 -11.52
CA ALA A 70 -17.71 18.04 -10.11
C ALA A 70 -19.21 18.17 -9.75
N GLY A 71 -19.61 17.57 -8.63
CA GLY A 71 -20.99 17.51 -8.15
C GLY A 71 -21.81 16.35 -8.71
N ARG A 72 -21.21 15.36 -9.37
CA ARG A 72 -21.92 14.27 -10.06
C ARG A 72 -21.67 12.88 -9.48
N ASP A 73 -20.56 12.69 -8.78
CA ASP A 73 -20.19 11.39 -8.22
C ASP A 73 -20.27 11.40 -6.68
N ASP A 74 -20.77 10.31 -6.11
CA ASP A 74 -20.92 10.13 -4.66
C ASP A 74 -19.57 9.90 -3.96
N ARG A 75 -18.53 9.56 -4.74
CA ARG A 75 -17.14 9.35 -4.28
C ARG A 75 -16.35 10.65 -4.12
N GLU A 76 -16.86 11.76 -4.64
CA GLU A 76 -16.26 13.08 -4.46
C GLU A 76 -16.20 13.48 -2.97
N ARG A 77 -15.01 13.89 -2.51
CA ARG A 77 -14.77 14.31 -1.11
C ARG A 77 -15.29 13.28 -0.10
N TRP A 78 -14.97 12.01 -0.35
CA TRP A 78 -15.42 10.87 0.43
C TRP A 78 -15.27 11.08 1.95
N PRO A 79 -16.26 10.72 2.77
CA PRO A 79 -17.59 10.17 2.48
C PRO A 79 -18.71 11.23 2.57
N LEU A 80 -18.41 12.52 2.40
CA LEU A 80 -19.29 13.64 2.79
C LEU A 80 -20.67 13.70 2.09
N ARG A 81 -20.89 12.87 1.07
CA ARG A 81 -22.20 12.67 0.43
C ARG A 81 -23.18 11.88 1.32
N PHE A 82 -22.67 10.96 2.13
CA PHE A 82 -23.46 10.07 3.00
C PHE A 82 -23.41 10.49 4.46
N PHE A 83 -22.20 10.74 4.99
CA PHE A 83 -21.98 11.06 6.39
C PHE A 83 -21.02 12.24 6.54
N ASN A 84 -21.35 13.15 7.46
CA ASN A 84 -20.51 14.29 7.84
C ASN A 84 -19.92 14.14 9.26
N ARG A 85 -20.33 13.11 10.02
CA ARG A 85 -19.78 12.77 11.34
C ARG A 85 -19.43 11.28 11.47
N THR A 86 -18.29 11.00 12.10
CA THR A 86 -17.72 9.65 12.30
C THR A 86 -17.07 9.52 13.68
N CYS A 87 -16.75 8.29 14.09
CA CYS A 87 -15.90 8.04 15.24
C CYS A 87 -14.42 8.34 14.96
N ARG A 88 -13.82 9.17 15.82
CA ARG A 88 -12.36 9.34 15.93
C ARG A 88 -11.88 8.67 17.21
N CYS A 89 -11.01 7.66 17.05
CA CYS A 89 -10.54 6.83 18.14
C CYS A 89 -9.27 7.39 18.79
N ASN A 90 -9.14 7.17 20.10
CA ASN A 90 -8.01 7.65 20.90
C ASN A 90 -6.89 6.60 20.94
N GLY A 91 -5.64 7.04 20.85
CA GLY A 91 -4.46 6.17 20.98
C GLY A 91 -4.50 4.94 20.06
N ASN A 92 -4.46 3.75 20.66
CA ASN A 92 -4.37 2.46 19.97
C ASN A 92 -5.74 1.83 19.62
N PHE A 93 -6.86 2.50 19.92
CA PHE A 93 -8.19 2.05 19.53
C PHE A 93 -8.46 2.35 18.04
N THR A 94 -9.31 1.55 17.41
CA THR A 94 -9.72 1.72 15.99
C THR A 94 -11.08 1.04 15.71
N GLY A 95 -11.52 1.10 14.46
CA GLY A 95 -12.77 0.52 13.97
C GLY A 95 -13.93 1.51 14.03
N TYR A 96 -15.03 1.18 13.37
CA TYR A 96 -16.15 2.10 13.13
C TYR A 96 -16.85 2.65 14.38
N ASN A 97 -16.68 1.99 15.53
CA ASN A 97 -17.16 2.41 16.85
C ASN A 97 -16.03 2.62 17.88
N CYS A 98 -14.76 2.52 17.48
CA CYS A 98 -13.59 2.45 18.39
C CYS A 98 -13.53 1.21 19.31
N GLY A 99 -14.29 0.15 18.99
CA GLY A 99 -14.29 -1.10 19.73
C GLY A 99 -13.05 -1.98 19.51
N ARG A 100 -12.32 -1.82 18.40
CA ARG A 100 -11.16 -2.67 18.04
C ARG A 100 -9.82 -2.03 18.42
N CYS A 101 -8.76 -2.81 18.27
CA CYS A 101 -7.37 -2.34 18.37
C CYS A 101 -6.76 -2.11 16.99
N ARG A 102 -5.80 -1.18 16.89
CA ARG A 102 -4.94 -1.04 15.69
C ARG A 102 -4.32 -2.39 15.31
N HIS A 103 -3.97 -2.55 14.04
CA HIS A 103 -3.36 -3.78 13.55
C HIS A 103 -2.01 -4.04 14.28
N GLY A 104 -1.70 -5.31 14.57
CA GLY A 104 -0.61 -5.71 15.45
C GLY A 104 -0.83 -5.50 16.96
N LEU A 105 -1.99 -5.03 17.42
CA LEU A 105 -2.33 -4.84 18.83
C LEU A 105 -3.60 -5.59 19.27
N THR A 106 -3.66 -5.96 20.55
CA THR A 106 -4.80 -6.63 21.21
C THR A 106 -4.87 -6.30 22.71
N GLY A 107 -5.77 -6.98 23.43
CA GLY A 107 -6.12 -6.73 24.81
C GLY A 107 -7.21 -5.66 24.94
N PRO A 108 -7.88 -5.55 26.10
CA PRO A 108 -8.97 -4.59 26.31
C PRO A 108 -8.52 -3.13 26.12
N ASN A 109 -7.25 -2.84 26.38
CA ASN A 109 -6.63 -1.51 26.30
C ASN A 109 -5.80 -1.29 25.03
N CYS A 110 -5.70 -2.29 24.14
CA CYS A 110 -4.87 -2.23 22.92
C CYS A 110 -3.39 -1.90 23.20
N ASP A 111 -2.84 -2.52 24.24
CA ASP A 111 -1.47 -2.38 24.74
C ASP A 111 -0.60 -3.64 24.52
N GLN A 112 -1.22 -4.78 24.17
CA GLN A 112 -0.53 -6.05 23.94
C GLN A 112 -0.16 -6.18 22.46
N ARG A 113 1.13 -6.40 22.16
CA ARG A 113 1.61 -6.59 20.78
C ARG A 113 1.39 -8.01 20.29
N ILE A 114 1.08 -8.13 19.00
CA ILE A 114 1.00 -9.37 18.23
C ILE A 114 1.99 -9.28 17.06
N SER A 115 2.59 -10.40 16.69
CA SER A 115 3.39 -10.48 15.46
C SER A 115 2.52 -10.99 14.31
N VAL A 116 2.33 -10.16 13.28
CA VAL A 116 1.72 -10.55 12.01
C VAL A 116 2.84 -10.52 10.96
N VAL A 117 3.13 -11.69 10.37
CA VAL A 117 4.24 -11.86 9.41
C VAL A 117 3.69 -12.45 8.13
N ARG A 118 3.73 -11.66 7.06
CA ARG A 118 3.34 -12.05 5.71
C ARG A 118 4.50 -12.78 5.03
N ARG A 119 4.26 -14.00 4.56
CA ARG A 119 5.29 -14.95 4.11
C ARG A 119 5.06 -15.35 2.65
N ASN A 120 6.11 -15.82 1.98
CA ASN A 120 5.97 -16.38 0.63
C ASN A 120 5.14 -17.67 0.68
N ILE A 121 4.01 -17.70 -0.04
CA ILE A 121 3.12 -18.87 -0.06
C ILE A 121 3.82 -20.15 -0.53
N MET A 122 4.84 -20.03 -1.38
CA MET A 122 5.60 -21.17 -1.90
C MET A 122 6.56 -21.79 -0.88
N GLN A 123 6.88 -21.06 0.20
CA GLN A 123 7.73 -21.52 1.31
C GLN A 123 6.90 -22.04 2.50
N MET A 124 5.58 -21.91 2.46
CA MET A 124 4.66 -22.42 3.48
C MET A 124 4.42 -23.93 3.31
N SER A 125 4.23 -24.63 4.43
CA SER A 125 3.91 -26.05 4.44
C SER A 125 2.53 -26.34 3.82
N THR A 126 2.30 -27.59 3.41
CA THR A 126 1.00 -28.02 2.85
C THR A 126 -0.16 -27.75 3.80
N ALA A 127 0.04 -27.87 5.11
CA ALA A 127 -0.98 -27.57 6.11
C ALA A 127 -1.30 -26.07 6.19
N GLU A 128 -0.28 -25.20 6.14
CA GLU A 128 -0.46 -23.75 6.10
C GLU A 128 -1.13 -23.28 4.80
N LYS A 129 -0.73 -23.85 3.64
CA LYS A 129 -1.39 -23.60 2.34
C LYS A 129 -2.87 -23.98 2.39
N GLN A 130 -3.19 -25.19 2.85
CA GLN A 130 -4.58 -25.65 2.97
C GLN A 130 -5.39 -24.79 3.95
N ALA A 131 -4.79 -24.38 5.08
CA ALA A 131 -5.45 -23.49 6.04
C ALA A 131 -5.78 -22.13 5.41
N PHE A 132 -4.87 -21.57 4.61
CA PHE A 132 -5.10 -20.32 3.88
C PHE A 132 -6.20 -20.45 2.80
N VAL A 133 -6.18 -21.52 2.00
CA VAL A 133 -7.24 -21.82 1.02
C VAL A 133 -8.60 -21.95 1.70
N ASN A 134 -8.66 -22.71 2.80
CA ASN A 134 -9.89 -22.87 3.60
C ASN A 134 -10.37 -21.53 4.18
N ALA A 135 -9.45 -20.66 4.62
CA ALA A 135 -9.79 -19.35 5.17
C ALA A 135 -10.37 -18.41 4.11
N LEU A 136 -9.78 -18.32 2.91
CA LEU A 136 -10.35 -17.55 1.80
C LEU A 136 -11.75 -18.04 1.43
N ASP A 137 -11.92 -19.35 1.36
CA ASP A 137 -13.16 -20.01 0.98
C ASP A 137 -14.25 -19.92 2.08
N GLN A 138 -13.85 -19.82 3.35
CA GLN A 138 -14.72 -19.43 4.45
C GLN A 138 -15.12 -17.95 4.32
N ALA A 139 -14.19 -17.03 4.07
CA ALA A 139 -14.46 -15.60 3.89
C ALA A 139 -15.40 -15.31 2.70
N LYS A 140 -15.33 -16.13 1.64
CA LYS A 140 -16.26 -16.08 0.49
C LYS A 140 -17.70 -16.46 0.84
N ARG A 141 -17.92 -17.27 1.88
CA ARG A 141 -19.24 -17.76 2.30
C ARG A 141 -19.77 -17.13 3.59
N THR A 142 -18.92 -16.55 4.41
CA THR A 142 -19.31 -15.87 5.65
C THR A 142 -19.82 -14.47 5.33
N VAL A 143 -21.11 -14.20 5.59
CA VAL A 143 -21.69 -12.85 5.56
C VAL A 143 -20.86 -11.97 6.50
N HIS A 144 -20.45 -10.81 6.00
CA HIS A 144 -19.55 -9.91 6.71
C HIS A 144 -20.24 -9.42 8.00
N PRO A 145 -19.61 -9.58 9.18
CA PRO A 145 -20.24 -9.25 10.46
C PRO A 145 -20.48 -7.75 10.61
N ASP A 146 -19.63 -6.92 9.98
CA ASP A 146 -19.70 -5.46 10.05
C ASP A 146 -19.96 -4.67 8.76
N LEU A 147 -19.99 -5.26 7.55
CA LEU A 147 -20.10 -4.49 6.29
C LEU A 147 -21.08 -5.13 5.23
N VAL A 148 -21.71 -4.29 4.39
CA VAL A 148 -22.79 -4.57 3.39
C VAL A 148 -22.76 -3.48 2.33
N ILE A 149 -23.22 -3.70 1.13
CA ILE A 149 -22.97 -2.76 0.03
C ILE A 149 -24.19 -1.90 -0.30
N CYS A 150 -23.98 -0.65 -0.76
CA CYS A 150 -25.05 0.10 -1.40
C CYS A 150 -25.23 -0.40 -2.84
N THR A 151 -26.47 -0.55 -3.28
CA THR A 151 -26.79 -1.03 -4.65
C THR A 151 -27.36 0.07 -5.54
N ARG A 152 -27.52 1.28 -4.99
CA ARG A 152 -27.97 2.50 -5.67
C ARG A 152 -27.14 3.70 -5.24
N ARG A 153 -26.98 4.66 -6.14
CA ARG A 153 -26.38 5.99 -5.86
C ARG A 153 -27.19 6.76 -4.81
N TYR A 154 -26.58 7.78 -4.23
CA TYR A 154 -27.17 8.56 -3.14
C TYR A 154 -28.57 9.11 -3.44
N GLN A 155 -28.84 9.52 -4.70
CA GLN A 155 -30.14 10.08 -5.11
C GLN A 155 -31.29 9.06 -5.03
N GLU A 156 -30.99 7.76 -5.05
CA GLU A 156 -31.94 6.65 -5.02
C GLU A 156 -31.79 5.81 -3.75
N LEU A 157 -30.95 6.25 -2.80
CA LEU A 157 -30.52 5.47 -1.64
C LEU A 157 -31.66 5.10 -0.69
N PHE A 158 -32.70 5.93 -0.60
CA PHE A 158 -33.87 5.69 0.25
C PHE A 158 -34.98 4.87 -0.45
N GLY A 159 -34.73 4.39 -1.67
CA GLY A 159 -35.68 3.57 -2.44
C GLY A 159 -36.91 4.33 -2.95
N PRO A 160 -37.82 3.64 -3.66
CA PRO A 160 -39.01 4.27 -4.28
C PRO A 160 -40.05 4.79 -3.29
N ASP A 161 -40.04 4.29 -2.06
CA ASP A 161 -40.92 4.72 -0.96
C ASP A 161 -40.32 5.90 -0.17
N GLY A 162 -39.06 6.25 -0.42
CA GLY A 162 -38.32 7.28 0.32
C GLY A 162 -37.95 6.87 1.76
N ASN A 163 -38.08 5.58 2.12
CA ASN A 163 -37.85 5.11 3.49
C ASN A 163 -37.20 3.71 3.59
N THR A 164 -36.91 3.03 2.48
CA THR A 164 -36.23 1.73 2.46
C THR A 164 -34.79 1.87 1.93
N PRO A 165 -33.76 1.90 2.80
CA PRO A 165 -32.36 2.03 2.38
C PRO A 165 -31.91 0.92 1.44
N GLN A 166 -31.30 1.30 0.30
CA GLN A 166 -30.90 0.39 -0.78
C GLN A 166 -29.52 -0.24 -0.51
N PHE A 167 -29.48 -1.10 0.51
CA PHE A 167 -28.29 -1.79 1.00
C PHE A 167 -28.49 -3.31 1.04
N GLU A 168 -27.49 -4.09 0.64
CA GLU A 168 -27.52 -5.56 0.59
C GLU A 168 -26.35 -6.19 1.34
N ASN A 169 -26.65 -7.15 2.25
CA ASN A 169 -25.68 -8.04 2.90
C ASN A 169 -24.70 -8.64 1.89
N ILE A 170 -23.42 -8.74 2.27
CA ILE A 170 -22.35 -9.28 1.43
C ILE A 170 -21.46 -10.21 2.25
N THR A 171 -20.70 -11.10 1.61
CA THR A 171 -19.69 -11.91 2.30
C THR A 171 -18.38 -11.15 2.47
N ILE A 172 -17.52 -11.56 3.42
CA ILE A 172 -16.25 -10.88 3.71
C ILE A 172 -15.39 -10.73 2.44
N TYR A 173 -15.27 -11.81 1.66
CA TYR A 173 -14.51 -11.75 0.42
C TYR A 173 -15.22 -10.93 -0.67
N ASN A 174 -16.55 -10.98 -0.76
CA ASN A 174 -17.28 -10.18 -1.74
C ASN A 174 -17.26 -8.67 -1.40
N TYR A 175 -17.15 -8.29 -0.13
CA TYR A 175 -16.89 -6.91 0.28
C TYR A 175 -15.52 -6.42 -0.23
N PHE A 176 -14.49 -7.27 -0.13
CA PHE A 176 -13.17 -7.00 -0.71
C PHE A 176 -13.25 -6.83 -2.24
N VAL A 177 -14.04 -7.64 -2.95
CA VAL A 177 -14.31 -7.41 -4.38
C VAL A 177 -15.05 -6.10 -4.65
N TRP A 178 -16.15 -5.85 -3.94
CA TRP A 178 -17.04 -4.71 -4.21
C TRP A 178 -16.36 -3.37 -3.93
N SER A 179 -15.55 -3.27 -2.87
CA SER A 179 -14.84 -2.03 -2.52
C SER A 179 -13.87 -1.60 -3.62
N HIS A 180 -13.20 -2.55 -4.28
CA HIS A 180 -12.37 -2.31 -5.46
C HIS A 180 -13.21 -1.95 -6.69
N TYR A 181 -14.27 -2.71 -6.99
CA TYR A 181 -15.21 -2.33 -8.06
C TYR A 181 -15.72 -0.88 -7.90
N TYR A 182 -16.09 -0.48 -6.68
CA TYR A 182 -16.64 0.83 -6.41
C TYR A 182 -15.59 1.95 -6.54
N SER A 183 -14.31 1.70 -6.23
CA SER A 183 -13.25 2.68 -6.49
C SER A 183 -12.93 2.87 -7.98
N VAL A 184 -13.16 1.85 -8.82
CA VAL A 184 -12.83 1.90 -10.27
C VAL A 184 -14.03 2.07 -11.20
N SER A 185 -15.26 2.04 -10.68
CA SER A 185 -16.48 2.20 -11.48
C SER A 185 -16.58 3.58 -12.16
N LYS A 186 -17.31 3.68 -13.28
CA LYS A 186 -17.46 4.94 -14.02
C LYS A 186 -18.39 5.92 -13.30
N THR A 187 -18.20 7.21 -13.52
CA THR A 187 -19.17 8.21 -13.07
C THR A 187 -20.41 8.17 -13.96
N TYR A 188 -21.54 7.78 -13.39
CA TYR A 188 -22.82 7.80 -14.08
C TYR A 188 -23.30 9.23 -14.37
N LEU A 189 -23.51 9.56 -15.64
CA LEU A 189 -23.91 10.91 -16.04
C LEU A 189 -25.44 11.08 -16.16
N GLY A 190 -26.20 10.00 -16.33
CA GLY A 190 -27.66 10.03 -16.40
C GLY A 190 -28.22 9.17 -17.55
N PRO A 191 -29.55 8.93 -17.57
CA PRO A 191 -30.17 8.06 -18.57
C PRO A 191 -29.88 8.53 -20.01
N GLY A 192 -29.40 7.61 -20.85
CA GLY A 192 -29.04 7.90 -22.24
C GLY A 192 -27.75 8.70 -22.44
N GLN A 193 -26.98 8.98 -21.38
CA GLN A 193 -25.64 9.55 -21.47
C GLN A 193 -24.59 8.47 -21.22
N THR A 194 -23.49 8.49 -21.97
CA THR A 194 -22.36 7.58 -21.76
C THR A 194 -21.67 7.92 -20.44
N SER A 195 -21.59 6.95 -19.52
CA SER A 195 -20.89 7.10 -18.24
C SER A 195 -19.40 7.36 -18.42
N PHE A 196 -18.84 8.24 -17.59
CA PHE A 196 -17.47 8.72 -17.72
C PHE A 196 -16.46 7.78 -17.04
N GLY A 197 -15.58 7.17 -17.85
CA GLY A 197 -14.55 6.24 -17.38
C GLY A 197 -13.13 6.82 -17.29
N GLY A 198 -12.95 8.15 -17.42
CA GLY A 198 -11.65 8.80 -17.20
C GLY A 198 -11.37 9.08 -15.71
N VAL A 199 -11.79 8.17 -14.84
CA VAL A 199 -11.72 8.28 -13.38
C VAL A 199 -11.49 6.91 -12.77
N ASP A 200 -10.55 6.84 -11.84
CA ASP A 200 -10.27 5.73 -10.95
C ASP A 200 -9.81 6.36 -9.62
N PHE A 201 -10.20 5.79 -8.48
CA PHE A 201 -9.82 6.27 -7.14
C PHE A 201 -8.73 5.41 -6.46
N SER A 202 -8.22 4.40 -7.16
CA SER A 202 -7.33 3.34 -6.66
C SER A 202 -6.22 2.91 -7.63
N HIS A 203 -6.23 3.37 -8.88
CA HIS A 203 -5.19 3.13 -9.90
C HIS A 203 -4.86 4.41 -10.67
N GLU A 204 -3.83 4.35 -11.51
CA GLU A 204 -3.33 5.41 -12.38
C GLU A 204 -2.96 6.70 -11.64
N GLY A 205 -2.57 6.62 -10.36
CA GLY A 205 -2.11 7.79 -9.60
C GLY A 205 -1.58 7.45 -8.20
N PRO A 206 -1.01 8.42 -7.47
CA PRO A 206 -0.30 8.24 -6.19
C PRO A 206 -0.96 7.29 -5.19
N GLY A 207 -2.30 7.35 -5.08
CA GLY A 207 -3.12 6.51 -4.22
C GLY A 207 -3.01 5.00 -4.43
N PHE A 208 -2.46 4.52 -5.56
CA PHE A 208 -2.43 3.11 -5.92
C PHE A 208 -1.88 2.19 -4.82
N VAL A 209 -0.68 2.48 -4.31
CA VAL A 209 -0.02 1.64 -3.31
C VAL A 209 -0.67 1.76 -1.93
N THR A 210 -1.12 2.96 -1.55
CA THR A 210 -1.74 3.23 -0.24
C THR A 210 -3.15 2.65 -0.14
N TRP A 211 -3.91 2.72 -1.24
CA TRP A 211 -5.25 2.15 -1.35
C TRP A 211 -5.22 0.62 -1.21
N HIS A 212 -4.38 -0.05 -2.02
CA HIS A 212 -4.28 -1.51 -1.99
C HIS A 212 -3.66 -2.04 -0.68
N ARG A 213 -2.77 -1.27 -0.05
CA ARG A 213 -2.28 -1.57 1.31
C ARG A 213 -3.42 -1.60 2.34
N PHE A 214 -4.32 -0.61 2.34
CA PHE A 214 -5.47 -0.63 3.25
C PHE A 214 -6.48 -1.71 2.88
N HIS A 215 -6.71 -1.95 1.59
CA HIS A 215 -7.57 -3.02 1.07
C HIS A 215 -7.18 -4.40 1.61
N LEU A 216 -5.88 -4.71 1.61
CA LEU A 216 -5.31 -5.92 2.22
C LEU A 216 -5.46 -5.94 3.74
N LEU A 217 -5.15 -4.82 4.43
CA LEU A 217 -5.28 -4.72 5.89
C LEU A 217 -6.71 -4.94 6.38
N GLN A 218 -7.71 -4.47 5.62
CA GLN A 218 -9.12 -4.69 5.92
C GLN A 218 -9.47 -6.18 5.79
N LEU A 219 -9.17 -6.81 4.65
CA LEU A 219 -9.41 -8.24 4.45
C LEU A 219 -8.68 -9.10 5.51
N GLU A 220 -7.41 -8.79 5.80
CA GLU A 220 -6.61 -9.49 6.80
C GLU A 220 -7.25 -9.39 8.20
N ARG A 221 -7.77 -8.20 8.56
CA ARG A 221 -8.49 -8.02 9.83
C ARG A 221 -9.81 -8.79 9.87
N ASP A 222 -10.62 -8.71 8.83
CA ASP A 222 -11.92 -9.40 8.80
C ASP A 222 -11.74 -10.94 8.80
N MET A 223 -10.68 -11.45 8.18
CA MET A 223 -10.28 -12.86 8.26
C MET A 223 -9.71 -13.23 9.64
N GLN A 224 -8.89 -12.39 10.27
CA GLN A 224 -8.44 -12.60 11.66
C GLN A 224 -9.62 -12.73 12.63
N ASP A 225 -10.60 -11.82 12.51
CA ASP A 225 -11.81 -11.79 13.35
C ASP A 225 -12.71 -13.01 13.06
N MET A 226 -12.94 -13.37 11.78
CA MET A 226 -13.69 -14.56 11.36
C MET A 226 -13.08 -15.88 11.86
N LEU A 227 -11.75 -15.98 11.88
CA LEU A 227 -11.01 -17.17 12.32
C LEU A 227 -10.80 -17.21 13.85
N GLY A 228 -11.08 -16.11 14.57
CA GLY A 228 -10.67 -15.94 15.96
C GLY A 228 -9.15 -15.99 16.16
N ASN A 229 -8.38 -15.69 15.11
CA ASN A 229 -6.93 -15.88 15.06
C ASN A 229 -6.22 -14.55 14.74
N PRO A 230 -5.78 -13.79 15.76
CA PRO A 230 -5.19 -12.47 15.55
C PRO A 230 -3.75 -12.51 15.00
N THR A 231 -3.13 -13.69 14.85
CA THR A 231 -1.83 -13.87 14.16
C THR A 231 -2.00 -14.33 12.70
N PHE A 232 -3.23 -14.48 12.18
CA PHE A 232 -3.44 -14.75 10.76
C PHE A 232 -2.86 -13.60 9.92
N ALA A 233 -2.10 -13.95 8.88
CA ALA A 233 -1.43 -13.02 7.98
C ALA A 233 -1.70 -13.44 6.54
N LEU A 234 -1.92 -12.46 5.65
CA LEU A 234 -2.03 -12.71 4.22
C LEU A 234 -0.65 -13.10 3.65
N PRO A 235 -0.52 -14.26 3.00
CA PRO A 235 0.70 -14.63 2.32
C PRO A 235 0.83 -13.87 1.00
N TYR A 236 2.05 -13.81 0.47
CA TYR A 236 2.33 -13.18 -0.82
C TYR A 236 2.80 -14.19 -1.86
N TRP A 237 2.62 -13.83 -3.14
CA TRP A 237 3.15 -14.56 -4.28
C TRP A 237 4.23 -13.72 -4.94
N ASN A 238 5.48 -14.21 -4.92
CA ASN A 238 6.53 -13.60 -5.74
C ASN A 238 6.25 -13.91 -7.21
N PHE A 239 5.50 -13.04 -7.88
CA PHE A 239 5.26 -13.15 -9.33
C PHE A 239 6.49 -12.80 -10.17
N ALA A 240 7.56 -12.23 -9.58
CA ALA A 240 8.76 -11.83 -10.31
C ALA A 240 9.75 -13.01 -10.47
N ILE A 241 9.31 -14.05 -11.19
CA ILE A 241 10.04 -15.31 -11.43
C ILE A 241 10.44 -15.52 -12.90
N GLY A 242 9.99 -14.64 -13.80
CA GLY A 242 10.12 -14.82 -15.24
C GLY A 242 9.31 -15.99 -15.78
N GLY A 243 9.54 -16.34 -17.05
CA GLY A 243 8.90 -17.49 -17.69
C GLY A 243 7.39 -17.34 -17.90
N SER A 244 6.72 -18.45 -18.25
CA SER A 244 5.30 -18.48 -18.68
C SER A 244 4.40 -19.42 -17.87
N GLU A 245 4.86 -19.87 -16.70
CA GLU A 245 4.10 -20.76 -15.82
C GLU A 245 3.53 -19.99 -14.63
N CYS A 246 2.33 -20.39 -14.16
CA CYS A 246 1.77 -19.91 -12.91
C CYS A 246 2.07 -20.95 -11.83
N ASP A 247 3.14 -20.73 -11.06
CA ASP A 247 3.66 -21.67 -10.05
C ASP A 247 2.71 -21.87 -8.85
N ILE A 248 1.80 -20.91 -8.59
CA ILE A 248 0.73 -21.02 -7.59
C ILE A 248 -0.59 -21.61 -8.11
N CYS A 249 -0.72 -21.83 -9.43
CA CYS A 249 -1.93 -22.38 -10.06
C CYS A 249 -1.94 -23.91 -9.99
N THR A 250 -2.05 -24.45 -8.78
CA THR A 250 -2.10 -25.88 -8.47
C THR A 250 -3.32 -26.21 -7.60
N ASP A 251 -3.83 -27.44 -7.65
CA ASP A 251 -5.06 -27.82 -6.95
C ASP A 251 -4.94 -27.85 -5.41
N ASP A 252 -3.71 -27.92 -4.86
CA ASP A 252 -3.41 -27.73 -3.43
C ASP A 252 -3.33 -26.26 -2.99
N LEU A 253 -3.31 -25.32 -3.96
CA LEU A 253 -3.24 -23.89 -3.70
C LEU A 253 -4.37 -23.16 -4.47
N LEU A 254 -4.08 -22.35 -5.49
CA LEU A 254 -5.09 -21.45 -6.09
C LEU A 254 -5.86 -22.05 -7.26
N GLY A 255 -5.67 -23.34 -7.53
CA GLY A 255 -6.37 -24.13 -8.53
C GLY A 255 -5.63 -24.22 -9.86
N ALA A 256 -5.48 -25.45 -10.35
CA ALA A 256 -4.89 -25.73 -11.65
C ALA A 256 -5.84 -25.35 -12.81
N ARG A 257 -5.31 -25.38 -14.03
CA ARG A 257 -6.12 -25.25 -15.26
C ARG A 257 -7.01 -26.48 -15.42
N SER A 258 -8.30 -26.28 -15.72
CA SER A 258 -9.21 -27.37 -16.04
C SER A 258 -8.84 -28.06 -17.36
N THR A 259 -8.96 -29.38 -17.40
CA THR A 259 -8.79 -30.21 -18.60
C THR A 259 -10.01 -30.15 -19.54
N PHE A 260 -11.15 -29.68 -19.05
CA PHE A 260 -12.40 -29.56 -19.82
C PHE A 260 -12.57 -28.20 -20.50
N ASP A 261 -11.98 -27.14 -19.93
CA ASP A 261 -11.95 -25.79 -20.48
C ASP A 261 -10.67 -25.08 -20.05
N MET A 262 -9.82 -24.74 -21.02
CA MET A 262 -8.51 -24.12 -20.80
C MET A 262 -8.54 -22.75 -20.10
N SER A 263 -9.72 -22.12 -20.00
CA SER A 263 -9.94 -20.85 -19.29
C SER A 263 -10.75 -20.99 -18.00
N SER A 264 -10.97 -22.21 -17.52
CA SER A 264 -11.61 -22.52 -16.23
C SER A 264 -10.61 -23.10 -15.22
N ILE A 265 -10.90 -22.91 -13.93
CA ILE A 265 -10.18 -23.57 -12.84
C ILE A 265 -10.60 -25.05 -12.75
N SER A 266 -9.66 -25.91 -12.41
CA SER A 266 -9.84 -27.35 -12.15
C SER A 266 -10.95 -27.62 -11.12
N PRO A 267 -11.89 -28.55 -11.39
CA PRO A 267 -12.96 -28.91 -10.46
C PRO A 267 -12.50 -29.46 -9.09
N ASN A 268 -11.23 -29.86 -8.96
CA ASN A 268 -10.67 -30.32 -7.68
C ASN A 268 -10.38 -29.15 -6.72
N SER A 269 -10.17 -27.94 -7.25
CA SER A 269 -9.96 -26.73 -6.45
C SER A 269 -11.30 -26.10 -6.12
N VAL A 270 -11.47 -25.67 -4.87
CA VAL A 270 -12.71 -25.05 -4.40
C VAL A 270 -13.01 -23.72 -5.10
N PHE A 271 -11.97 -23.05 -5.63
CA PHE A 271 -12.11 -21.82 -6.42
C PHE A 271 -12.82 -22.02 -7.77
N SER A 272 -12.98 -23.26 -8.26
CA SER A 272 -13.87 -23.54 -9.42
C SER A 272 -15.37 -23.39 -9.09
N GLN A 273 -15.72 -23.46 -7.80
CA GLN A 273 -17.10 -23.32 -7.30
C GLN A 273 -17.47 -21.86 -7.06
N TRP A 274 -16.48 -20.98 -6.89
CA TRP A 274 -16.71 -19.55 -6.71
C TRP A 274 -17.42 -18.94 -7.92
N ARG A 275 -18.31 -17.99 -7.66
CA ARG A 275 -18.96 -17.16 -8.67
C ARG A 275 -18.59 -15.70 -8.46
N VAL A 276 -18.47 -14.95 -9.54
CA VAL A 276 -18.01 -13.55 -9.50
C VAL A 276 -19.16 -12.60 -9.15
N ILE A 277 -18.85 -11.43 -8.59
CA ILE A 277 -19.76 -10.29 -8.53
C ILE A 277 -19.23 -9.15 -9.40
N CYS A 278 -20.09 -8.16 -9.66
CA CYS A 278 -19.78 -6.92 -10.40
C CYS A 278 -19.49 -7.07 -11.90
N GLU A 279 -19.98 -8.14 -12.53
CA GLU A 279 -19.80 -8.43 -13.96
C GLU A 279 -20.74 -7.61 -14.88
N SER A 280 -21.91 -7.20 -14.40
CA SER A 280 -22.93 -6.49 -15.20
C SER A 280 -22.64 -5.00 -15.40
N VAL A 281 -21.42 -4.64 -15.83
CA VAL A 281 -21.01 -3.22 -15.99
C VAL A 281 -21.90 -2.43 -16.94
N ASP A 282 -22.43 -3.05 -17.99
CA ASP A 282 -23.36 -2.38 -18.91
C ASP A 282 -24.67 -1.98 -18.21
N ASP A 283 -25.19 -2.79 -17.27
CA ASP A 283 -26.38 -2.43 -16.48
C ASP A 283 -26.06 -1.27 -15.53
N TYR A 284 -24.91 -1.32 -14.84
CA TYR A 284 -24.49 -0.28 -13.89
C TYR A 284 -24.27 1.06 -14.61
N ASP A 285 -23.56 1.03 -15.75
CA ASP A 285 -23.22 2.22 -16.53
C ASP A 285 -24.41 2.84 -17.28
N THR A 286 -25.47 2.09 -17.57
CA THR A 286 -26.65 2.60 -18.31
C THR A 286 -27.84 2.94 -17.41
N LEU A 287 -28.08 2.14 -16.37
CA LEU A 287 -29.17 2.35 -15.41
C LEU A 287 -28.74 3.20 -14.21
N GLY A 288 -27.43 3.38 -13.99
CA GLY A 288 -26.89 4.09 -12.84
C GLY A 288 -27.08 3.33 -11.53
N THR A 289 -27.22 2.01 -11.59
CA THR A 289 -27.18 1.13 -10.43
C THR A 289 -25.74 0.88 -10.00
N ILE A 290 -25.55 0.27 -8.83
CA ILE A 290 -24.23 -0.17 -8.34
C ILE A 290 -24.25 -1.70 -8.27
N CYS A 291 -23.09 -2.34 -8.47
CA CYS A 291 -22.88 -3.76 -8.21
C CYS A 291 -23.57 -4.19 -6.91
N ASN A 292 -24.28 -5.31 -6.96
CA ASN A 292 -25.02 -5.89 -5.84
C ASN A 292 -24.37 -7.20 -5.36
N SER A 293 -25.02 -7.88 -4.40
CA SER A 293 -24.46 -9.08 -3.76
C SER A 293 -24.65 -10.37 -4.58
N THR A 294 -25.31 -10.29 -5.73
CA THR A 294 -25.69 -11.46 -6.54
C THR A 294 -24.49 -11.98 -7.35
N GLU A 295 -24.10 -13.23 -7.12
CA GLU A 295 -23.01 -13.86 -7.87
C GLU A 295 -23.47 -14.43 -9.22
N SER A 296 -22.66 -14.27 -10.26
CA SER A 296 -22.97 -14.61 -11.66
C SER A 296 -22.15 -15.79 -12.20
N SER A 297 -21.07 -15.51 -12.94
CA SER A 297 -20.29 -16.47 -13.72
C SER A 297 -19.14 -17.10 -12.90
N PRO A 298 -18.57 -18.25 -13.30
CA PRO A 298 -17.36 -18.78 -12.69
C PRO A 298 -16.13 -17.94 -13.02
N ILE A 299 -15.13 -17.94 -12.12
CA ILE A 299 -13.82 -17.32 -12.39
C ILE A 299 -13.23 -17.87 -13.70
N ARG A 300 -12.83 -16.96 -14.59
CA ARG A 300 -12.11 -17.27 -15.83
C ARG A 300 -10.62 -17.03 -15.59
N ARG A 301 -9.77 -17.99 -15.88
CA ARG A 301 -8.30 -17.87 -15.72
C ARG A 301 -7.58 -18.71 -16.76
N ASN A 302 -6.69 -18.11 -17.52
CA ASN A 302 -5.92 -18.76 -18.58
C ASN A 302 -4.47 -18.23 -18.60
N PRO A 303 -3.64 -18.57 -17.60
CA PRO A 303 -2.29 -18.01 -17.47
C PRO A 303 -1.46 -18.22 -18.75
N ALA A 304 -0.70 -17.19 -19.14
CA ALA A 304 0.03 -17.08 -20.41
C ALA A 304 -0.82 -17.20 -21.70
N GLY A 305 -2.15 -17.26 -21.61
CA GLY A 305 -3.03 -17.59 -22.72
C GLY A 305 -3.27 -16.49 -23.76
N ASN A 306 -2.77 -15.27 -23.55
CA ASN A 306 -3.05 -14.13 -24.43
C ASN A 306 -2.17 -14.13 -25.69
N VAL A 307 -2.48 -15.02 -26.64
CA VAL A 307 -1.76 -15.13 -27.93
C VAL A 307 -1.81 -13.86 -28.78
N ALA A 308 -2.80 -12.99 -28.56
CA ALA A 308 -2.91 -11.71 -29.26
C ALA A 308 -1.96 -10.62 -28.71
N ARG A 309 -1.42 -10.82 -27.50
CA ARG A 309 -0.47 -9.90 -26.85
C ARG A 309 0.71 -10.69 -26.24
N PRO A 310 1.68 -11.15 -27.06
CA PRO A 310 2.79 -11.99 -26.58
C PRO A 310 3.59 -11.42 -25.40
N MET A 311 3.66 -10.08 -25.28
CA MET A 311 4.34 -9.39 -24.18
C MET A 311 3.72 -9.67 -22.80
N VAL A 312 2.45 -10.09 -22.72
CA VAL A 312 1.80 -10.46 -21.45
C VAL A 312 1.71 -11.97 -21.24
N GLN A 313 2.38 -12.77 -22.06
CA GLN A 313 2.45 -14.24 -21.88
C GLN A 313 3.59 -14.68 -20.94
N ARG A 314 4.31 -13.73 -20.34
CA ARG A 314 5.37 -13.99 -19.38
C ARG A 314 5.22 -13.11 -18.14
N LEU A 315 5.67 -13.63 -17.02
CA LEU A 315 5.74 -12.89 -15.76
C LEU A 315 6.95 -11.93 -15.73
N PRO A 316 6.95 -10.92 -14.85
CA PRO A 316 8.11 -10.07 -14.60
C PRO A 316 9.35 -10.89 -14.20
N GLU A 317 10.54 -10.41 -14.55
CA GLU A 317 11.80 -11.02 -14.15
C GLU A 317 12.23 -10.54 -12.75
N PRO A 318 13.03 -11.30 -11.98
CA PRO A 318 13.54 -10.84 -10.67
C PRO A 318 14.30 -9.50 -10.74
N LYS A 319 14.90 -9.19 -11.89
CA LYS A 319 15.58 -7.92 -12.15
C LYS A 319 14.60 -6.73 -12.26
N ASP A 320 13.35 -6.95 -12.64
CA ASP A 320 12.38 -5.86 -12.76
C ASP A 320 12.06 -5.26 -11.38
N VAL A 321 12.06 -6.10 -10.34
CA VAL A 321 11.89 -5.66 -8.94
C VAL A 321 13.14 -4.93 -8.44
N LEU A 322 14.35 -5.36 -8.83
CA LEU A 322 15.58 -4.62 -8.53
C LEU A 322 15.54 -3.21 -9.10
N ASP A 323 15.31 -3.10 -10.41
CA ASP A 323 15.39 -1.83 -11.13
C ASP A 323 14.30 -0.85 -10.65
N CYS A 324 13.11 -1.36 -10.32
CA CYS A 324 12.03 -0.57 -9.72
C CYS A 324 12.41 -0.03 -8.33
N LEU A 325 13.03 -0.85 -7.48
CA LEU A 325 13.50 -0.46 -6.15
C LEU A 325 14.71 0.49 -6.15
N GLU A 326 15.24 0.87 -7.32
CA GLU A 326 16.28 1.90 -7.48
C GLU A 326 15.72 3.30 -7.81
N ILE A 327 14.41 3.41 -8.07
CA ILE A 327 13.76 4.68 -8.40
C ILE A 327 13.53 5.49 -7.12
N ASN A 328 14.36 6.51 -6.88
CA ASN A 328 14.31 7.31 -5.64
C ASN A 328 13.03 8.17 -5.47
N THR A 329 12.33 8.49 -6.56
CA THR A 329 11.16 9.40 -6.54
C THR A 329 9.87 8.60 -6.44
N PHE A 330 9.02 8.91 -5.45
CA PHE A 330 7.74 8.20 -5.27
C PHE A 330 6.84 8.32 -6.50
N ASP A 331 6.55 9.56 -6.91
CA ASP A 331 5.74 9.86 -8.08
C ASP A 331 6.11 11.22 -8.67
N THR A 332 5.78 11.44 -9.93
CA THR A 332 6.15 12.64 -10.70
C THR A 332 4.93 13.22 -11.41
N PRO A 333 4.87 14.54 -11.67
CA PRO A 333 3.83 15.13 -12.51
C PRO A 333 3.74 14.44 -13.88
N PRO A 334 2.55 14.15 -14.42
CA PRO A 334 1.23 14.63 -13.99
C PRO A 334 0.54 13.78 -12.91
N TYR A 335 1.29 12.93 -12.19
CA TYR A 335 0.79 12.02 -11.15
C TYR A 335 -0.25 11.03 -11.69
N TYR A 336 -0.05 10.60 -12.95
CA TYR A 336 -0.98 9.77 -13.70
C TYR A 336 -0.31 8.48 -14.23
N SER A 337 -1.02 7.63 -14.97
CA SER A 337 -0.48 6.45 -15.66
C SER A 337 0.63 6.75 -16.69
N THR A 338 0.82 8.03 -17.07
CA THR A 338 1.84 8.50 -18.02
C THR A 338 3.14 9.02 -17.39
N SER A 339 3.33 8.83 -16.08
CA SER A 339 4.42 9.46 -15.32
C SER A 339 5.76 8.70 -15.49
N SER A 340 6.83 9.41 -15.84
CA SER A 340 8.19 8.87 -15.94
C SER A 340 9.01 9.20 -14.70
N GLU A 341 10.02 8.38 -14.39
CA GLU A 341 10.87 8.51 -13.19
C GLU A 341 10.05 8.44 -11.88
N SER A 342 8.94 7.68 -11.92
CA SER A 342 7.98 7.51 -10.82
C SER A 342 7.99 6.06 -10.35
N PHE A 343 8.38 5.82 -9.09
CA PHE A 343 8.33 4.50 -8.47
C PHE A 343 6.90 3.94 -8.53
N ARG A 344 5.89 4.75 -8.17
CA ARG A 344 4.47 4.38 -8.20
C ARG A 344 4.05 3.91 -9.59
N ASN A 345 4.38 4.67 -10.64
CA ASN A 345 3.98 4.30 -12.01
C ASN A 345 4.73 3.07 -12.55
N THR A 346 5.95 2.83 -12.08
CA THR A 346 6.73 1.63 -12.40
C THR A 346 6.21 0.40 -11.65
N ILE A 347 6.03 0.44 -10.33
CA ILE A 347 5.52 -0.72 -9.57
C ILE A 347 4.12 -1.13 -10.03
N GLU A 348 3.25 -0.14 -10.27
CA GLU A 348 1.91 -0.35 -10.85
C GLU A 348 1.98 -0.98 -12.24
N GLY A 349 3.03 -0.65 -13.01
CA GLY A 349 3.37 -1.34 -14.24
C GLY A 349 2.95 -0.64 -15.52
N TYR A 350 2.87 0.70 -15.52
CA TYR A 350 2.70 1.51 -16.72
C TYR A 350 4.03 2.01 -17.31
N SER A 351 5.10 2.04 -16.50
CA SER A 351 6.46 2.33 -16.95
C SER A 351 7.31 1.07 -17.08
N ALA A 352 8.41 1.16 -17.81
CA ALA A 352 9.50 0.19 -17.75
C ALA A 352 10.04 0.07 -16.31
N PRO A 353 10.63 -1.08 -15.92
CA PRO A 353 11.20 -1.26 -14.59
C PRO A 353 12.24 -0.21 -14.17
N GLN A 354 12.89 0.45 -15.14
CA GLN A 354 13.88 1.51 -14.90
C GLN A 354 13.28 2.93 -14.78
N GLY A 355 11.95 3.07 -14.76
CA GLY A 355 11.25 4.35 -14.53
C GLY A 355 10.64 5.02 -15.76
N MET A 356 11.07 4.67 -16.98
CA MET A 356 10.63 5.36 -18.20
C MET A 356 9.24 4.91 -18.65
N TYR A 357 8.31 5.85 -18.85
CA TYR A 357 6.98 5.56 -19.39
C TYR A 357 7.04 5.19 -20.89
N ASP A 358 6.30 4.14 -21.27
CA ASP A 358 6.01 3.80 -22.66
C ASP A 358 4.56 3.27 -22.73
N PRO A 359 3.67 3.81 -23.59
CA PRO A 359 2.27 3.41 -23.67
C PRO A 359 2.05 1.92 -23.99
N VAL A 360 3.03 1.24 -24.61
CA VAL A 360 2.97 -0.17 -25.01
C VAL A 360 3.43 -1.10 -23.89
N ILE A 361 4.32 -0.65 -23.01
CA ILE A 361 4.88 -1.46 -21.93
C ILE A 361 3.81 -1.74 -20.87
N ARG A 362 3.77 -2.99 -20.39
CA ARG A 362 3.17 -3.36 -19.11
C ARG A 362 4.17 -4.21 -18.35
N SER A 363 4.47 -3.85 -17.12
CA SER A 363 5.49 -4.49 -16.27
C SER A 363 4.87 -4.83 -14.90
N LEU A 364 5.65 -5.48 -14.02
CA LEU A 364 5.35 -5.72 -12.60
C LEU A 364 3.87 -6.07 -12.32
N HIS A 365 3.15 -5.25 -11.54
CA HIS A 365 1.75 -5.49 -11.15
C HIS A 365 0.81 -5.67 -12.38
N ASN A 366 0.78 -4.70 -13.29
CA ASN A 366 -0.07 -4.77 -14.49
C ASN A 366 0.25 -5.98 -15.36
N LEU A 367 1.53 -6.38 -15.46
CA LEU A 367 1.94 -7.58 -16.18
C LEU A 367 1.42 -8.85 -15.50
N ALA A 368 1.54 -8.95 -14.17
CA ALA A 368 1.03 -10.07 -13.40
C ALA A 368 -0.50 -10.23 -13.53
N HIS A 369 -1.26 -9.14 -13.54
CA HIS A 369 -2.72 -9.17 -13.82
C HIS A 369 -3.03 -9.64 -15.25
N LEU A 370 -2.40 -9.03 -16.25
CA LEU A 370 -2.65 -9.33 -17.67
C LEU A 370 -2.22 -10.76 -18.05
N PHE A 371 -1.19 -11.29 -17.37
CA PHE A 371 -0.72 -12.67 -17.51
C PHE A 371 -1.80 -13.71 -17.20
N LEU A 372 -2.71 -13.44 -16.25
CA LEU A 372 -3.82 -14.34 -15.89
C LEU A 372 -4.86 -14.49 -17.00
N ASN A 373 -4.96 -13.51 -17.91
CA ASN A 373 -5.79 -13.52 -19.11
C ASN A 373 -7.23 -14.05 -18.85
N GLY A 374 -7.94 -13.35 -17.95
CA GLY A 374 -9.26 -13.76 -17.46
C GLY A 374 -9.84 -12.73 -16.48
N THR A 375 -10.62 -13.20 -15.50
CA THR A 375 -11.22 -12.39 -14.42
C THR A 375 -10.17 -11.54 -13.71
N GLY A 376 -9.05 -12.15 -13.28
CA GLY A 376 -7.93 -11.46 -12.62
C GLY A 376 -7.22 -10.39 -13.47
N GLY A 377 -7.47 -10.32 -14.77
CA GLY A 377 -6.87 -9.35 -15.70
C GLY A 377 -7.79 -8.18 -16.10
N GLN A 378 -8.95 -8.05 -15.46
CA GLN A 378 -9.93 -6.98 -15.73
C GLN A 378 -10.14 -6.15 -14.47
N THR A 379 -9.84 -4.84 -14.49
CA THR A 379 -9.82 -4.00 -13.28
C THR A 379 -11.08 -4.13 -12.43
N HIS A 380 -12.26 -3.97 -13.02
CA HIS A 380 -13.55 -4.04 -12.32
C HIS A 380 -13.94 -5.43 -11.75
N LEU A 381 -13.20 -6.48 -12.08
CA LEU A 381 -13.45 -7.87 -11.64
C LEU A 381 -12.27 -8.52 -10.92
N SER A 382 -11.07 -7.94 -10.99
CA SER A 382 -9.83 -8.66 -10.68
C SER A 382 -9.76 -9.28 -9.28
N PRO A 383 -10.33 -8.71 -8.20
CA PRO A 383 -10.30 -9.36 -6.89
C PRO A 383 -11.21 -10.57 -6.77
N ASN A 384 -12.14 -10.82 -7.70
CA ASN A 384 -12.90 -12.09 -7.71
C ASN A 384 -11.99 -13.31 -7.90
N ASP A 385 -10.82 -13.11 -8.51
CA ASP A 385 -9.76 -14.12 -8.58
C ASP A 385 -8.88 -14.03 -7.31
N PRO A 386 -8.79 -15.07 -6.47
CA PRO A 386 -8.01 -15.04 -5.22
C PRO A 386 -6.50 -14.86 -5.42
N ILE A 387 -5.97 -14.99 -6.65
CA ILE A 387 -4.59 -14.59 -6.96
C ILE A 387 -4.36 -13.11 -6.64
N PHE A 388 -5.38 -12.25 -6.81
CA PHE A 388 -5.33 -10.82 -6.51
C PHE A 388 -4.75 -10.56 -5.11
N VAL A 389 -5.21 -11.30 -4.09
CA VAL A 389 -4.74 -11.13 -2.71
C VAL A 389 -3.22 -11.29 -2.65
N LEU A 390 -2.67 -12.40 -3.14
CA LEU A 390 -1.25 -12.70 -3.03
C LEU A 390 -0.38 -11.81 -3.94
N LEU A 391 -0.91 -11.41 -5.09
CA LEU A 391 -0.30 -10.48 -6.02
C LEU A 391 -0.14 -9.10 -5.36
N HIS A 392 -1.22 -8.51 -4.85
CA HIS A 392 -1.16 -7.23 -4.16
C HIS A 392 -0.36 -7.31 -2.86
N THR A 393 -0.38 -8.44 -2.15
CA THR A 393 0.45 -8.63 -0.95
C THR A 393 1.95 -8.57 -1.28
N PHE A 394 2.37 -8.97 -2.49
CA PHE A 394 3.76 -8.80 -2.94
C PHE A 394 4.04 -7.39 -3.47
N THR A 395 3.09 -6.76 -4.16
CA THR A 395 3.17 -5.33 -4.51
C THR A 395 3.35 -4.45 -3.26
N ASP A 396 2.61 -4.72 -2.19
CA ASP A 396 2.76 -4.04 -0.90
C ASP A 396 4.12 -4.33 -0.23
N ALA A 397 4.69 -5.52 -0.41
CA ALA A 397 6.04 -5.83 0.06
C ALA A 397 7.10 -4.95 -0.64
N ILE A 398 7.00 -4.80 -1.97
CA ILE A 398 7.92 -3.95 -2.75
C ILE A 398 7.76 -2.48 -2.34
N PHE A 399 6.53 -2.02 -2.09
CA PHE A 399 6.28 -0.68 -1.56
C PHE A 399 6.85 -0.46 -0.16
N ASP A 400 6.71 -1.43 0.74
CA ASP A 400 7.27 -1.33 2.10
C ASP A 400 8.80 -1.28 2.11
N GLU A 401 9.44 -2.10 1.29
CA GLU A 401 10.88 -2.06 1.08
C GLU A 401 11.32 -0.72 0.48
N TRP A 402 10.57 -0.18 -0.48
CA TRP A 402 10.87 1.12 -1.07
C TRP A 402 10.81 2.24 -0.03
N LEU A 403 9.78 2.26 0.83
CA LEU A 403 9.67 3.19 1.97
C LEU A 403 10.86 3.05 2.93
N ARG A 404 11.26 1.82 3.27
CA ARG A 404 12.39 1.54 4.16
C ARG A 404 13.75 1.94 3.59
N ARG A 405 13.96 1.75 2.27
CA ARG A 405 15.21 2.13 1.57
C ARG A 405 15.39 3.63 1.45
N HIS A 406 14.35 4.33 1.02
CA HIS A 406 14.46 5.75 0.64
C HIS A 406 14.10 6.71 1.77
N GLN A 407 13.36 6.25 2.78
CA GLN A 407 12.86 7.06 3.91
C GLN A 407 12.28 8.41 3.44
N PRO A 408 11.34 8.39 2.49
CA PRO A 408 10.83 9.60 1.85
C PRO A 408 10.15 10.50 2.90
N GLY A 409 10.51 11.77 2.92
CA GLY A 409 9.79 12.77 3.72
C GLY A 409 8.35 12.95 3.23
N ASP A 410 7.51 13.53 4.09
CA ASP A 410 6.07 13.71 3.80
C ASP A 410 5.78 14.50 2.51
N THR A 411 6.71 15.35 2.08
CA THR A 411 6.58 16.24 0.91
C THR A 411 6.70 15.54 -0.44
N VAL A 412 7.06 14.25 -0.49
CA VAL A 412 7.23 13.51 -1.76
C VAL A 412 5.88 13.04 -2.33
N TYR A 413 4.83 12.97 -1.50
CA TYR A 413 3.47 12.62 -1.93
C TYR A 413 2.68 13.91 -2.23
N PRO A 414 2.04 14.07 -3.41
CA PRO A 414 1.33 15.30 -3.77
C PRO A 414 0.13 15.60 -2.86
N ASP A 415 0.14 16.77 -2.22
CA ASP A 415 -1.01 17.30 -1.47
C ASP A 415 -2.18 17.71 -2.41
N GLU A 416 -1.90 18.11 -3.66
CA GLU A 416 -2.91 18.57 -4.64
C GLU A 416 -2.53 18.31 -6.11
N ASN A 417 -3.52 18.43 -7.01
CA ASN A 417 -3.44 18.21 -8.47
C ASN A 417 -3.16 16.77 -8.92
N ALA A 418 -3.13 15.80 -8.01
CA ALA A 418 -3.22 14.39 -8.38
C ALA A 418 -4.63 14.08 -8.94
N PRO A 419 -4.84 12.97 -9.67
CA PRO A 419 -6.17 12.50 -10.05
C PRO A 419 -7.13 12.47 -8.85
N ILE A 420 -8.44 12.64 -9.10
CA ILE A 420 -9.44 12.65 -8.02
C ILE A 420 -9.37 11.32 -7.24
N GLY A 421 -9.26 11.38 -5.91
CA GLY A 421 -8.96 10.22 -5.07
C GLY A 421 -7.49 10.11 -4.61
N HIS A 422 -6.55 10.66 -5.37
CA HIS A 422 -5.11 10.39 -5.19
C HIS A 422 -4.32 11.50 -4.48
N ASN A 423 -4.97 12.58 -4.02
CA ASN A 423 -4.31 13.59 -3.15
C ASN A 423 -3.90 12.94 -1.80
N ARG A 424 -2.78 13.39 -1.20
CA ARG A 424 -2.22 12.85 0.06
C ARG A 424 -3.24 12.70 1.19
N ARG A 425 -4.17 13.64 1.31
CA ARG A 425 -5.17 13.71 2.40
C ARG A 425 -6.58 13.31 1.98
N PHE A 426 -6.73 12.76 0.78
CA PHE A 426 -8.01 12.23 0.33
C PHE A 426 -8.32 10.95 1.12
N ASN A 427 -9.57 10.82 1.58
CA ASN A 427 -10.05 9.61 2.25
C ASN A 427 -10.27 8.52 1.19
N MET A 428 -9.53 7.44 1.25
CA MET A 428 -9.51 6.38 0.23
C MET A 428 -10.91 5.74 0.09
N VAL A 429 -11.48 5.82 -1.12
CA VAL A 429 -12.85 5.39 -1.43
C VAL A 429 -12.92 3.88 -1.59
N PRO A 430 -13.91 3.15 -1.03
CA PRO A 430 -14.99 3.58 -0.13
C PRO A 430 -14.72 3.29 1.35
N PHE A 431 -13.47 3.22 1.81
CA PHE A 431 -13.17 2.69 3.14
C PHE A 431 -13.83 3.49 4.28
N TRP A 432 -14.24 2.75 5.32
CA TRP A 432 -14.87 3.29 6.53
C TRP A 432 -14.28 2.64 7.79
N PRO A 433 -13.93 3.39 8.86
CA PRO A 433 -13.88 4.86 8.93
C PRO A 433 -13.04 5.53 7.83
N PRO A 434 -13.23 6.85 7.61
CA PRO A 434 -12.39 7.58 6.67
C PRO A 434 -10.91 7.43 7.03
N VAL A 435 -10.13 6.95 6.08
CA VAL A 435 -8.69 6.73 6.19
C VAL A 435 -7.99 7.35 4.98
N THR A 436 -6.95 8.12 5.22
CA THR A 436 -6.25 8.89 4.18
C THR A 436 -5.09 8.11 3.56
N ASN A 437 -4.71 8.48 2.33
CA ASN A 437 -3.48 7.96 1.72
C ASN A 437 -2.25 8.16 2.63
N ALA A 438 -2.16 9.31 3.31
CA ALA A 438 -1.09 9.63 4.25
C ALA A 438 -0.91 8.61 5.37
N GLU A 439 -1.99 8.04 5.91
CA GLU A 439 -1.93 7.08 7.02
C GLU A 439 -1.32 5.73 6.61
N MET A 440 -1.37 5.39 5.31
CA MET A 440 -0.79 4.17 4.76
C MET A 440 0.62 4.39 4.18
N PHE A 441 1.05 5.64 4.00
CA PHE A 441 2.37 6.01 3.47
C PHE A 441 3.46 6.00 4.57
N VAL A 442 3.56 4.87 5.27
CA VAL A 442 4.45 4.67 6.43
C VAL A 442 5.04 3.25 6.43
N PRO A 443 6.26 3.00 6.93
CA PRO A 443 6.79 1.65 7.06
C PRO A 443 5.87 0.76 7.92
N ALA A 444 5.51 -0.41 7.40
CA ALA A 444 4.51 -1.29 8.00
C ALA A 444 4.92 -1.87 9.38
N PRO A 445 6.16 -2.35 9.61
CA PRO A 445 6.54 -3.00 10.87
C PRO A 445 6.41 -2.07 12.10
N GLU A 446 6.74 -0.79 11.92
CA GLU A 446 6.73 0.20 12.99
C GLU A 446 5.37 0.88 13.20
N ASN A 447 4.52 0.96 12.16
CA ASN A 447 3.31 1.81 12.17
C ASN A 447 2.00 1.05 11.95
N LEU A 448 2.02 -0.05 11.18
CA LEU A 448 0.84 -0.80 10.75
C LEU A 448 0.77 -2.21 11.36
N GLY A 449 1.79 -2.63 12.11
CA GLY A 449 1.74 -3.83 12.94
C GLY A 449 1.82 -5.17 12.19
N TYR A 450 2.26 -5.15 10.93
CA TYR A 450 2.61 -6.33 10.14
C TYR A 450 3.99 -6.17 9.51
N SER A 451 4.60 -7.27 9.09
CA SER A 451 5.93 -7.30 8.48
C SER A 451 6.04 -8.40 7.42
N TYR A 452 7.11 -8.37 6.63
CA TYR A 452 7.36 -9.33 5.56
C TYR A 452 8.56 -10.23 5.86
N GLU A 453 8.37 -11.55 5.75
CA GLU A 453 9.46 -12.50 5.59
C GLU A 453 9.80 -12.60 4.09
N VAL A 454 10.58 -11.64 3.60
CA VAL A 454 10.97 -11.53 2.18
C VAL A 454 12.49 -11.37 2.05
N GLN A 455 13.05 -12.02 1.05
CA GLN A 455 14.44 -11.82 0.62
C GLN A 455 14.41 -11.11 -0.73
N TRP A 456 14.90 -9.88 -0.77
CA TRP A 456 15.02 -9.15 -2.02
C TRP A 456 16.20 -9.69 -2.84
N PRO A 457 16.07 -9.75 -4.19
CA PRO A 457 17.23 -9.95 -5.04
C PRO A 457 18.29 -8.88 -4.73
N ALA A 458 19.56 -9.25 -4.88
CA ALA A 458 20.70 -8.36 -4.69
C ALA A 458 21.34 -8.05 -6.04
N ARG A 459 21.90 -6.83 -6.20
CA ARG A 459 22.76 -6.52 -7.36
C ARG A 459 23.95 -7.47 -7.38
N THR A 460 24.05 -8.29 -8.42
CA THR A 460 25.26 -9.04 -8.74
C THR A 460 26.26 -8.10 -9.41
N PHE A 461 27.22 -7.59 -8.64
CA PHE A 461 28.31 -6.77 -9.19
C PHE A 461 29.14 -7.58 -10.19
N THR A 462 29.43 -7.00 -11.34
CA THR A 462 30.37 -7.58 -12.31
C THR A 462 31.79 -7.57 -11.74
N LEU A 463 32.63 -8.51 -12.19
CA LEU A 463 34.06 -8.53 -11.83
C LEU A 463 34.75 -7.18 -12.13
N SER A 464 34.36 -6.51 -13.22
CA SER A 464 34.81 -5.17 -13.57
C SER A 464 34.43 -4.10 -12.55
N GLU A 465 33.21 -4.12 -12.00
CA GLU A 465 32.77 -3.17 -10.98
C GLU A 465 33.47 -3.46 -9.64
N ILE A 466 33.59 -4.73 -9.25
CA ILE A 466 34.32 -5.13 -8.03
C ILE A 466 35.77 -4.66 -8.11
N ILE A 467 36.46 -4.90 -9.24
CA ILE A 467 37.82 -4.42 -9.47
C ILE A 467 37.88 -2.89 -9.45
N SER A 468 36.93 -2.20 -10.08
CA SER A 468 36.89 -0.72 -10.12
C SER A 468 36.72 -0.12 -8.72
N VAL A 469 35.79 -0.64 -7.92
CA VAL A 469 35.57 -0.24 -6.52
C VAL A 469 36.80 -0.53 -5.67
N ALA A 470 37.43 -1.70 -5.84
CA ALA A 470 38.66 -2.06 -5.13
C ALA A 470 39.84 -1.14 -5.48
N VAL A 471 40.00 -0.76 -6.76
CA VAL A 471 41.01 0.19 -7.22
C VAL A 471 40.75 1.59 -6.65
N ILE A 472 39.51 2.08 -6.70
CA ILE A 472 39.14 3.38 -6.13
C ILE A 472 39.40 3.41 -4.62
N ALA A 473 39.01 2.35 -3.89
CA ALA A 473 39.29 2.23 -2.47
C ALA A 473 40.80 2.20 -2.16
N ALA A 474 41.59 1.46 -2.94
CA ALA A 474 43.04 1.42 -2.79
C ALA A 474 43.70 2.79 -3.04
N VAL A 475 43.26 3.52 -4.07
CA VAL A 475 43.72 4.89 -4.37
C VAL A 475 43.37 5.83 -3.22
N LEU A 476 42.15 5.78 -2.68
CA LEU A 476 41.74 6.58 -1.52
C LEU A 476 42.60 6.29 -0.29
N VAL A 477 42.91 5.02 -0.01
CA VAL A 477 43.83 4.64 1.09
C VAL A 477 45.22 5.22 0.87
N VAL A 478 45.78 5.13 -0.34
CA VAL A 478 47.09 5.71 -0.67
C VAL A 478 47.08 7.24 -0.50
N VAL A 479 46.01 7.93 -0.91
CA VAL A 479 45.86 9.38 -0.72
C VAL A 479 45.80 9.75 0.77
N VAL A 480 45.01 9.03 1.57
CA VAL A 480 44.92 9.25 3.03
C VAL A 480 46.27 9.01 3.71
N VAL A 481 46.97 7.92 3.38
CA VAL A 481 48.32 7.64 3.90
C VAL A 481 49.31 8.73 3.48
N GLY A 482 49.26 9.18 2.23
CA GLY A 482 50.07 10.30 1.73
C GLY A 482 49.83 11.61 2.49
N ILE A 483 48.57 11.93 2.80
CA ILE A 483 48.20 13.08 3.63
C ILE A 483 48.75 12.93 5.06
N ILE A 484 48.61 11.75 5.68
CA ILE A 484 49.13 11.48 7.02
C ILE A 484 50.66 11.65 7.06
N ILE A 485 51.38 11.10 6.08
CA ILE A 485 52.84 11.25 5.96
C ILE A 485 53.21 12.72 5.75
N ALA A 486 52.53 13.45 4.88
CA ALA A 486 52.79 14.87 4.65
C ALA A 486 52.53 15.71 5.91
N CYS A 487 51.46 15.42 6.67
CA CYS A 487 51.19 16.04 7.96
C CYS A 487 52.27 15.74 9.00
N ALA A 488 52.74 14.48 9.09
CA ALA A 488 53.80 14.08 10.01
C ALA A 488 55.17 14.70 9.65
N MET A 489 55.51 14.77 8.36
CA MET A 489 56.71 15.48 7.90
C MET A 489 56.62 16.98 8.17
N ARG A 490 55.43 17.59 8.04
CA ARG A 490 55.22 19.01 8.28
C ARG A 490 55.25 19.36 9.77
N SER A 491 54.74 18.50 10.66
CA SER A 491 54.88 18.69 12.11
C SER A 491 56.32 18.46 12.57
N HIS A 492 57.02 17.45 12.04
CA HIS A 492 58.44 17.24 12.32
C HIS A 492 59.31 18.42 11.83
N SER A 493 58.99 18.98 10.66
CA SER A 493 59.64 20.18 10.12
C SER A 493 59.42 21.41 11.03
N TYR A 494 58.19 21.60 11.53
CA TYR A 494 57.86 22.66 12.49
C TYR A 494 58.63 22.51 13.81
N ASN A 495 58.66 21.30 14.38
CA ASN A 495 59.41 21.00 15.62
C ASN A 495 60.92 21.16 15.44
N SER A 496 61.46 20.94 14.24
CA SER A 496 62.88 21.22 13.94
C SER A 496 63.19 22.69 13.63
N ALA A 497 62.18 23.51 13.32
CA ALA A 497 62.33 24.96 13.19
C ALA A 497 62.43 25.66 14.56
N GLU A 498 61.72 25.16 15.58
CA GLU A 498 61.90 25.61 16.98
C GLU A 498 63.26 25.20 17.57
N ALA A 499 63.95 24.21 16.98
CA ALA A 499 65.26 23.73 17.44
C ALA A 499 66.45 24.58 16.93
N LEU A 500 66.21 25.74 16.30
CA LEU A 500 67.25 26.52 15.62
C LEU A 500 67.15 28.05 15.85
N GLU A 501 66.95 28.45 17.11
CA GLU A 501 67.41 29.77 17.60
C GLU A 501 68.82 29.66 18.22
N PRO A 502 69.77 30.58 17.91
CA PRO A 502 71.18 30.41 18.26
C PRO A 502 71.56 30.99 19.62
N LEU A 503 71.80 30.12 20.61
CA LEU A 503 72.41 30.49 21.89
C LEU A 503 73.95 30.38 21.84
N LEU A 504 74.62 31.45 21.40
CA LEU A 504 76.06 31.63 21.61
C LEU A 504 76.32 32.46 22.86
N ALA A 505 76.51 31.76 23.99
CA ALA A 505 77.07 32.34 25.21
C ALA A 505 78.22 31.45 25.72
N GLU A 506 79.43 32.03 25.73
CA GLU A 506 80.51 31.89 26.73
C GLU A 506 80.85 30.48 27.32
N THR A 507 82.10 30.03 27.42
CA THR A 507 83.38 30.77 27.57
C THR A 507 84.61 29.86 27.35
N TYR A 508 85.81 30.47 27.41
CA TYR A 508 87.16 29.90 27.67
C TYR A 508 88.00 29.39 26.49
N ARG A 509 89.05 30.17 26.14
CA ARG A 509 90.34 29.99 26.83
C ARG A 509 91.21 31.26 26.82
N ARG A 510 91.96 31.46 27.90
CA ARG A 510 92.90 32.56 28.15
C ARG A 510 94.33 32.05 27.89
N TYR A 511 95.17 32.81 27.19
CA TYR A 511 96.63 32.91 27.44
C TYR A 511 97.23 34.13 26.69
N SER A 512 98.20 34.79 27.33
CA SER A 512 99.32 35.65 26.85
C SER A 512 99.41 36.08 25.37
N GLU A 513 99.95 37.23 24.97
CA GLU A 513 100.58 38.41 25.64
C GLU A 513 100.83 39.45 24.52
N GLU A 514 100.94 40.76 24.85
CA GLU A 514 101.53 41.84 24.01
C GLU A 514 100.99 42.03 22.56
N ASP A 515 101.01 43.19 21.89
CA ASP A 515 101.61 44.50 22.17
C ASP A 515 100.73 45.64 21.57
N ARG A 516 100.95 46.86 22.05
CA ARG A 516 100.81 48.17 21.36
C ARG A 516 99.73 48.43 20.28
N ARG A 517 98.92 49.45 20.65
CA ARG A 517 98.78 50.78 19.99
C ARG A 517 97.86 50.96 18.77
N LEU A 518 97.02 52.00 18.94
CA LEU A 518 96.73 53.10 17.99
C LEU A 518 95.95 52.71 16.71
N ASP A 519 95.05 53.53 16.17
CA ASP A 519 94.35 54.74 16.64
C ASP A 519 93.34 55.07 15.52
N LYS A 520 92.17 55.65 15.85
CA LYS A 520 91.36 56.45 14.87
C LYS A 520 90.81 55.72 13.62
N SER A 521 89.84 56.24 12.86
CA SER A 521 88.85 57.31 13.09
C SER A 521 87.71 57.16 12.07
N GLN A 522 86.53 57.67 12.42
CA GLN A 522 85.55 58.33 11.52
C GLN A 522 84.96 57.59 10.30
N SER A 523 83.64 57.49 10.36
CA SER A 523 82.67 57.82 9.28
C SER A 523 83.14 58.78 8.18
N VAL A 524 82.52 58.71 7.00
CA VAL A 524 81.60 59.76 6.45
C VAL A 524 81.17 59.40 5.01
N VAL A 525 79.88 59.63 4.72
CA VAL A 525 79.18 59.66 3.40
C VAL A 525 79.09 58.34 2.62
#